data_AF-A0A958YJM5-F1
#
_entry.id   AF-A0A958YJM5-F1
#
_cell.length_a   1.000
_cell.length_b   1.000
_cell.length_c   1.000
_cell.angle_alpha   90.00
_cell.angle_beta   90.00
_cell.angle_gamma   90.00
#
_symmetry.space_group_name_H-M   'P 1'
#
loop_
_entity.id
_entity.type
_entity.pdbx_description
1 polymer ?
#
loop_
_entity_poly.entity_id
_entity_poly.type
_entity_poly.pdbx_seq_one_letter_code
_entity_poly.pdbx_strand_id
1 'polypeptide(L)'
;MEKVQEMTKSVTFILTQKASPKPPFYPPTVTIVSKSKVFDKQTKKERLAIYSASATSIWVDEIPYLKEEKNPRGDAIVFKNGMLTVSTANKNLLDFLRVCGKNEANSDTNLSDSVLFREINVEKKAKESYQNIRELDNARSFVSNTEERQLRAYAIAMAKDLGEVSMVQRMSEYELRLHLRHKAETNPRTFIENLKNELLSNKVVLIKAQYEDIIVLNEDENTLSWKNGGVFFSAPKGFNVIDYLADSATKTANGLKLVRDVQDQINDKNNLKPTTKKKEDIVLEDIKSSLGLDESDSAEFSVESLGITRFTMELIAKDVVEKNGVWCFYQDKKWKGVSALEADIIKNKEK
;
A
#
# COMPACT_ATOMS: atom_id res chain seq x y z
N MET A 1 -37.08 -24.03 -18.48
CA MET A 1 -35.81 -23.34 -18.76
C MET A 1 -36.10 -21.85 -18.85
N GLU A 2 -35.95 -21.13 -17.73
CA GLU A 2 -36.02 -19.67 -17.74
C GLU A 2 -34.81 -19.14 -18.51
N LYS A 3 -35.07 -18.39 -19.58
CA LYS A 3 -34.03 -17.62 -20.27
C LYS A 3 -33.57 -16.55 -19.29
N VAL A 4 -32.34 -16.66 -18.82
CA VAL A 4 -31.64 -15.56 -18.13
C VAL A 4 -31.74 -14.35 -19.04
N GLN A 5 -32.54 -13.35 -18.65
CA GLN A 5 -32.62 -12.08 -19.35
C GLN A 5 -31.21 -11.46 -19.31
N GLU A 6 -30.52 -11.46 -20.44
CA GLU A 6 -29.28 -10.71 -20.59
C GLU A 6 -29.59 -9.25 -20.28
N MET A 7 -29.03 -8.74 -19.17
CA MET A 7 -29.10 -7.33 -18.86
C MET A 7 -28.43 -6.57 -20.00
N THR A 8 -29.25 -5.85 -20.77
CA THR A 8 -28.74 -5.03 -21.86
C THR A 8 -27.84 -3.96 -21.26
N LYS A 9 -26.55 -4.01 -21.58
CA LYS A 9 -25.59 -3.02 -21.13
C LYS A 9 -26.01 -1.65 -21.69
N SER A 10 -25.96 -0.63 -20.85
CA SER A 10 -26.27 0.74 -21.25
C SER A 10 -25.13 1.66 -20.85
N VAL A 11 -24.82 2.63 -21.71
CA VAL A 11 -23.81 3.66 -21.46
C VAL A 11 -24.54 4.95 -21.12
N THR A 12 -24.09 5.64 -20.07
CA THR A 12 -24.70 6.90 -19.64
C THR A 12 -23.77 8.06 -19.94
N PHE A 13 -24.32 9.12 -20.52
CA PHE A 13 -23.65 10.39 -20.74
C PHE A 13 -24.27 11.46 -19.84
N ILE A 14 -23.44 12.35 -19.28
CA ILE A 14 -23.87 13.45 -18.40
C ILE A 14 -23.42 14.79 -18.98
N LEU A 15 -24.27 15.80 -18.90
CA LEU A 15 -23.92 17.18 -19.23
C LEU A 15 -22.88 17.74 -18.24
N THR A 16 -21.91 18.49 -18.74
CA THR A 16 -20.86 19.13 -17.91
C THR A 16 -21.38 20.32 -17.10
N GLN A 17 -22.47 20.96 -17.53
CA GLN A 17 -23.11 22.03 -16.78
C GLN A 17 -23.66 21.51 -15.45
N LYS A 18 -23.24 22.14 -14.35
CA LYS A 18 -23.74 21.79 -13.01
C LYS A 18 -25.23 22.11 -12.92
N ALA A 19 -26.02 21.15 -12.46
CA ALA A 19 -27.41 21.38 -12.14
C ALA A 19 -27.52 22.50 -11.07
N SER A 20 -28.47 23.41 -11.25
CA SER A 20 -28.80 24.40 -10.22
C SER A 20 -29.15 23.70 -8.90
N PRO A 21 -28.62 24.12 -7.75
CA PRO A 21 -28.99 23.54 -6.45
C PRO A 21 -30.45 23.84 -6.07
N LYS A 22 -31.10 24.80 -6.74
CA LYS A 22 -32.50 25.18 -6.52
C LYS A 22 -33.36 24.75 -7.71
N PRO A 23 -34.54 24.14 -7.48
CA PRO A 23 -35.47 23.81 -8.54
C PRO A 23 -36.00 25.07 -9.26
N PRO A 24 -36.31 24.99 -10.56
CA PRO A 24 -36.12 23.81 -11.41
C PRO A 24 -34.63 23.54 -11.68
N PHE A 25 -34.22 22.28 -11.55
CA PHE A 25 -32.84 21.84 -11.82
C PHE A 25 -32.54 22.10 -13.30
N TYR A 26 -31.90 23.22 -13.60
CA TYR A 26 -31.66 23.63 -14.98
C TYR A 26 -30.52 22.82 -15.62
N PRO A 27 -30.64 22.46 -16.91
CA PRO A 27 -31.87 22.40 -17.71
C PRO A 27 -32.56 21.02 -17.59
N PRO A 28 -33.91 20.95 -17.52
CA PRO A 28 -34.63 19.68 -17.44
C PRO A 28 -34.48 18.84 -18.71
N THR A 29 -34.29 19.50 -19.86
CA THR A 29 -34.07 18.85 -21.15
C THR A 29 -33.10 19.69 -21.98
N VAL A 30 -32.03 19.08 -22.49
CA VAL A 30 -31.09 19.73 -23.41
C VAL A 30 -31.00 18.92 -24.69
N THR A 31 -31.30 19.57 -25.81
CA THR A 31 -31.12 18.98 -27.14
C THR A 31 -29.77 19.39 -27.68
N ILE A 32 -28.92 18.42 -28.01
CA ILE A 32 -27.65 18.69 -28.69
C ILE A 32 -27.82 18.55 -30.19
N VAL A 33 -27.02 19.32 -30.93
CA VAL A 33 -26.96 19.22 -32.38
C VAL A 33 -26.37 17.87 -32.77
N SER A 34 -27.06 17.16 -33.67
CA SER A 34 -26.70 15.84 -34.18
C SER A 34 -25.68 15.86 -35.32
N LYS A 35 -24.96 16.97 -35.50
CA LYS A 35 -23.86 17.10 -36.46
C LYS A 35 -22.64 17.71 -35.79
N SER A 36 -21.46 17.22 -36.14
CA SER A 36 -20.19 17.69 -35.61
C SER A 36 -19.08 17.51 -36.64
N LYS A 37 -18.24 18.53 -36.82
CA LYS A 37 -17.01 18.39 -37.60
C LYS A 37 -15.94 17.81 -36.68
N VAL A 38 -15.35 16.69 -37.08
CA VAL A 38 -14.41 15.95 -36.24
C VAL A 38 -13.21 15.53 -37.07
N PHE A 39 -12.03 15.57 -36.46
CA PHE A 39 -10.83 14.99 -37.03
C PHE A 39 -10.84 13.46 -36.83
N ASP A 40 -10.97 12.71 -37.92
CA ASP A 40 -10.93 11.25 -37.89
C ASP A 40 -9.48 10.77 -37.82
N LYS A 41 -9.11 10.14 -36.70
CA LYS A 41 -7.75 9.63 -36.45
C LYS A 41 -7.35 8.51 -37.42
N GLN A 42 -8.30 7.73 -37.94
CA GLN A 42 -8.01 6.61 -38.83
C GLN A 42 -7.67 7.11 -40.24
N THR A 43 -8.48 8.02 -40.77
CA THR A 43 -8.29 8.57 -42.11
C THR A 43 -7.37 9.79 -42.14
N LYS A 44 -7.03 10.34 -40.97
CA LYS A 44 -6.25 11.59 -40.77
C LYS A 44 -6.84 12.78 -41.52
N LYS A 45 -8.17 12.82 -41.64
CA LYS A 45 -8.91 13.85 -42.37
C LYS A 45 -10.03 14.39 -41.50
N GLU A 46 -10.37 15.66 -41.74
CA GLU A 46 -11.58 16.25 -41.18
C GLU A 46 -12.80 15.68 -41.90
N ARG A 47 -13.74 15.14 -41.11
CA ARG A 47 -14.98 14.55 -41.62
C ARG A 47 -16.17 15.14 -40.87
N LEU A 48 -17.32 15.13 -41.53
CA LEU A 48 -18.59 15.52 -40.92
C LEU A 48 -19.27 14.27 -40.37
N ALA A 49 -19.40 14.21 -39.04
CA ALA A 49 -20.18 13.18 -38.36
C ALA A 49 -21.61 13.66 -38.16
N ILE A 50 -22.59 12.78 -38.40
CA ILE A 50 -24.02 13.03 -38.20
C ILE A 50 -24.67 11.81 -37.54
N TYR A 51 -25.60 12.05 -36.61
CA TYR A 51 -26.44 10.99 -36.07
C TYR A 51 -27.74 10.87 -36.86
N SER A 52 -28.02 9.67 -37.35
CA SER A 52 -29.31 9.27 -37.95
C SER A 52 -29.68 7.87 -37.48
N ALA A 53 -30.86 7.71 -36.87
CA ALA A 53 -31.29 6.46 -36.24
C ALA A 53 -31.38 5.29 -37.23
N SER A 54 -31.64 5.57 -38.51
CA SER A 54 -31.75 4.58 -39.58
C SER A 54 -30.43 4.29 -40.30
N ALA A 55 -29.38 5.07 -40.04
CA ALA A 55 -28.08 4.90 -40.68
C ALA A 55 -27.23 3.83 -39.97
N THR A 56 -26.39 3.15 -40.75
CA THR A 56 -25.40 2.18 -40.25
C THR A 56 -24.07 2.83 -39.87
N SER A 57 -23.78 4.02 -40.41
CA SER A 57 -22.56 4.79 -40.14
C SER A 57 -22.93 6.19 -39.65
N ILE A 58 -21.97 6.83 -38.94
CA ILE A 58 -22.04 8.23 -38.51
C ILE A 58 -21.46 9.20 -39.56
N TRP A 59 -20.72 8.70 -40.54
CA TRP A 59 -19.96 9.56 -41.46
C TRP A 59 -20.81 9.93 -42.68
N VAL A 60 -20.98 11.22 -42.93
CA VAL A 60 -21.84 11.74 -44.02
C VAL A 60 -21.43 11.22 -45.39
N ASP A 61 -20.12 11.06 -45.64
CA ASP A 61 -19.58 10.57 -46.91
C ASP A 61 -19.82 9.06 -47.17
N GLU A 62 -20.15 8.31 -46.13
CA GLU A 62 -20.50 6.88 -46.20
C GLU A 62 -22.01 6.64 -46.33
N ILE A 63 -22.84 7.65 -46.08
CA ILE A 63 -24.30 7.54 -46.10
C ILE A 63 -24.82 7.95 -47.49
N PRO A 64 -25.35 7.04 -48.33
CA PRO A 64 -25.66 7.32 -49.72
C PRO A 64 -26.63 8.50 -49.92
N TYR A 65 -27.64 8.62 -49.08
CA TYR A 65 -28.68 9.64 -49.20
C TYR A 65 -28.29 11.01 -48.63
N LEU A 66 -27.19 11.11 -47.85
CA LEU A 66 -26.71 12.38 -47.28
C LEU A 66 -25.50 12.94 -48.02
N LYS A 67 -24.82 12.12 -48.84
CA LYS A 67 -23.60 12.50 -49.55
C LYS A 67 -23.79 13.67 -50.52
N GLU A 68 -24.95 13.75 -51.15
CA GLU A 68 -25.29 14.81 -52.12
C GLU A 68 -25.98 16.02 -51.46
N GLU A 69 -26.31 15.92 -50.18
CA GLU A 69 -27.08 16.94 -49.49
C GLU A 69 -26.18 18.05 -48.95
N LYS A 70 -26.46 19.31 -49.33
CA LYS A 70 -25.64 20.46 -48.91
C LYS A 70 -25.69 20.73 -47.40
N ASN A 71 -26.75 20.30 -46.71
CA ASN A 71 -26.94 20.50 -45.27
C ASN A 71 -27.73 19.34 -44.67
N PRO A 72 -27.09 18.19 -44.44
CA PRO A 72 -27.77 17.00 -43.94
C PRO A 72 -28.35 17.24 -42.54
N ARG A 73 -29.59 16.78 -42.34
CA ARG A 73 -30.30 16.88 -41.05
C ARG A 73 -30.22 15.54 -40.30
N GLY A 74 -29.80 15.59 -39.06
CA GLY A 74 -29.73 14.43 -38.17
C GLY A 74 -30.87 14.42 -37.16
N ASP A 75 -31.08 13.28 -36.53
CA ASP A 75 -32.11 13.09 -35.51
C ASP A 75 -31.79 13.85 -34.22
N ALA A 76 -32.81 14.26 -33.46
CA ALA A 76 -32.59 15.00 -32.22
C ALA A 76 -31.99 14.09 -31.12
N ILE A 77 -30.93 14.56 -30.47
CA ILE A 77 -30.34 13.88 -29.31
C ILE A 77 -30.68 14.69 -28.06
N VAL A 78 -31.41 14.07 -27.14
CA VAL A 78 -32.05 14.76 -26.01
C VAL A 78 -31.53 14.21 -24.69
N PHE A 79 -30.82 15.04 -23.94
CA PHE A 79 -30.48 14.78 -22.54
C PHE A 79 -31.67 15.16 -21.65
N LYS A 80 -32.13 14.23 -20.82
CA LYS A 80 -33.21 14.44 -19.85
C LYS A 80 -32.61 14.50 -18.45
N ASN A 81 -32.91 15.55 -17.69
CA ASN A 81 -32.35 15.83 -16.37
C ASN A 81 -30.81 15.78 -16.37
N GLY A 82 -30.19 16.31 -17.42
CA GLY A 82 -28.73 16.30 -17.58
C GLY A 82 -28.11 14.94 -17.94
N MET A 83 -28.91 13.90 -18.19
CA MET A 83 -28.43 12.55 -18.50
C MET A 83 -29.00 12.01 -19.81
N LEU A 84 -28.21 11.21 -20.51
CA LEU A 84 -28.65 10.42 -21.66
C LEU A 84 -28.14 8.99 -21.49
N THR A 85 -29.06 8.04 -21.35
CA THR A 85 -28.72 6.61 -21.29
C THR A 85 -28.96 6.00 -22.66
N VAL A 86 -27.93 5.37 -23.22
CA VAL A 86 -27.97 4.75 -24.54
C VAL A 86 -27.71 3.26 -24.40
N SER A 87 -28.59 2.43 -24.98
CA SER A 87 -28.38 0.99 -25.05
C SER A 87 -27.18 0.64 -25.92
N THR A 88 -26.39 -0.37 -25.54
CA THR A 88 -25.30 -0.88 -26.39
C THR A 88 -25.76 -1.45 -27.73
N ALA A 89 -27.06 -1.73 -27.87
CA ALA A 89 -27.65 -2.12 -29.16
C ALA A 89 -27.65 -0.96 -30.17
N ASN A 90 -27.78 0.30 -29.70
CA ASN A 90 -27.76 1.47 -30.57
C ASN A 90 -26.31 1.95 -30.79
N LYS A 91 -25.55 1.17 -31.57
CA LYS A 91 -24.14 1.46 -31.88
C LYS A 91 -23.97 2.82 -32.57
N ASN A 92 -24.87 3.17 -33.49
CA ASN A 92 -24.74 4.41 -34.25
C ASN A 92 -24.79 5.67 -33.36
N LEU A 93 -25.73 5.72 -32.41
CA LEU A 93 -25.80 6.83 -31.45
C LEU A 93 -24.56 6.86 -30.53
N LEU A 94 -24.10 5.69 -30.08
CA LEU A 94 -22.92 5.58 -29.24
C LEU A 94 -21.65 6.06 -29.94
N ASP A 95 -21.44 5.62 -31.18
CA ASP A 95 -20.29 6.00 -31.98
C ASP A 95 -20.31 7.50 -32.26
N PHE A 96 -21.49 8.07 -32.55
CA PHE A 96 -21.64 9.51 -32.72
C PHE A 96 -21.28 10.26 -31.45
N LEU A 97 -21.83 9.87 -30.28
CA LEU A 97 -21.57 10.57 -29.00
C LEU A 97 -20.10 10.46 -28.58
N ARG A 98 -19.44 9.35 -28.89
CA ARG A 98 -18.01 9.12 -28.59
C ARG A 98 -17.07 9.87 -29.51
N VAL A 99 -17.49 10.21 -30.72
CA VAL A 99 -16.68 10.94 -31.70
C VAL A 99 -17.02 12.44 -31.72
N CYS A 100 -18.24 12.82 -31.34
CA CYS A 100 -18.71 14.20 -31.33
C CYS A 100 -17.75 15.13 -30.60
N GLY A 101 -17.49 16.30 -31.20
CA GLY A 101 -16.57 17.28 -30.61
C GLY A 101 -17.10 18.01 -29.38
N LYS A 102 -18.30 17.67 -28.92
CA LYS A 102 -18.88 18.18 -27.67
C LYS A 102 -18.63 17.26 -26.48
N ASN A 103 -18.03 16.09 -26.71
CA ASN A 103 -17.65 15.13 -25.68
C ASN A 103 -16.29 15.51 -25.06
N GLU A 104 -16.21 15.48 -23.73
CA GLU A 104 -14.99 15.74 -22.96
C GLU A 104 -13.81 14.87 -23.39
N ALA A 105 -14.08 13.61 -23.77
CA ALA A 105 -13.05 12.67 -24.20
C ALA A 105 -12.32 13.07 -25.50
N ASN A 106 -12.87 14.04 -26.26
CA ASN A 106 -12.34 14.46 -27.56
C ASN A 106 -11.73 15.86 -27.56
N SER A 107 -11.49 16.47 -26.39
CA SER A 107 -10.98 17.84 -26.25
C SER A 107 -9.82 18.18 -27.21
N ASP A 108 -8.92 17.23 -27.44
CA ASP A 108 -7.68 17.43 -28.21
C ASP A 108 -7.90 17.43 -29.73
N THR A 109 -9.04 16.92 -30.19
CA THR A 109 -9.42 16.79 -31.61
C THR A 109 -10.50 17.77 -32.04
N ASN A 110 -10.94 18.65 -31.15
CA ASN A 110 -12.10 19.50 -31.37
C ASN A 110 -11.72 20.79 -32.10
N LEU A 111 -12.33 21.01 -33.27
CA LEU A 111 -12.08 22.19 -34.09
C LEU A 111 -12.92 23.43 -33.70
N SER A 112 -14.02 23.31 -32.94
CA SER A 112 -14.84 24.51 -32.65
C SER A 112 -15.69 24.55 -31.38
N ASP A 113 -15.79 23.51 -30.55
CA ASP A 113 -16.90 23.45 -29.57
C ASP A 113 -16.45 23.36 -28.10
N SER A 114 -17.15 24.10 -27.23
CA SER A 114 -17.10 23.93 -25.78
C SER A 114 -17.58 22.53 -25.39
N VAL A 115 -16.85 21.86 -24.49
CA VAL A 115 -17.25 20.55 -23.92
C VAL A 115 -18.63 20.65 -23.25
N LEU A 116 -19.62 19.90 -23.75
CA LEU A 116 -21.00 19.90 -23.24
C LEU A 116 -21.36 18.67 -22.41
N PHE A 117 -20.74 17.53 -22.68
CA PHE A 117 -21.06 16.28 -21.98
C PHE A 117 -19.86 15.34 -21.87
N ARG A 118 -19.99 14.31 -21.03
CA ARG A 118 -18.99 13.26 -20.84
C ARG A 118 -19.63 11.90 -20.64
N GLU A 119 -18.94 10.85 -21.05
CA GLU A 119 -19.33 9.45 -20.78
C GLU A 119 -19.04 9.10 -19.31
N ILE A 120 -20.03 8.59 -18.59
CA ILE A 120 -19.79 8.00 -17.26
C ILE A 120 -19.28 6.58 -17.46
N ASN A 121 -18.00 6.37 -17.19
CA ASN A 121 -17.47 5.03 -17.04
C ASN A 121 -17.43 4.67 -15.55
N VAL A 122 -18.50 4.03 -15.06
CA VAL A 122 -18.62 3.59 -13.67
C VAL A 122 -17.50 2.63 -13.31
N GLU A 123 -17.13 1.72 -14.22
CA GLU A 123 -16.06 0.75 -14.01
C GLU A 123 -14.70 1.43 -13.88
N LYS A 124 -14.38 2.40 -14.75
CA LYS A 124 -13.14 3.19 -14.66
C LYS A 124 -13.08 3.96 -13.34
N LYS A 125 -14.15 4.66 -12.97
CA LYS A 125 -14.22 5.41 -11.71
C LYS A 125 -14.10 4.48 -10.49
N ALA A 126 -14.76 3.32 -10.53
CA ALA A 126 -14.66 2.32 -9.48
C ALA A 126 -13.24 1.77 -9.37
N LYS A 127 -12.58 1.49 -10.51
CA LYS A 127 -11.19 1.03 -10.56
C LYS A 127 -10.23 2.07 -9.98
N GLU A 128 -10.34 3.33 -10.38
CA GLU A 128 -9.51 4.43 -9.85
C GLU A 128 -9.75 4.62 -8.35
N SER A 129 -11.01 4.62 -7.92
CA SER A 129 -11.37 4.75 -6.50
C SER A 129 -10.83 3.58 -5.68
N TYR A 130 -10.96 2.35 -6.20
CA TYR A 130 -10.42 1.15 -5.56
C TYR A 130 -8.89 1.18 -5.48
N GLN A 131 -8.21 1.64 -6.53
CA GLN A 131 -6.75 1.81 -6.50
C GLN A 131 -6.33 2.79 -5.41
N ASN A 132 -7.00 3.94 -5.30
CA ASN A 132 -6.71 4.93 -4.25
C ASN A 132 -6.92 4.36 -2.84
N ILE A 133 -8.02 3.63 -2.62
CA ILE A 133 -8.31 2.97 -1.34
C ILE A 133 -7.23 1.93 -1.04
N ARG A 134 -6.88 1.09 -2.02
CA ARG A 134 -5.85 0.06 -1.87
C ARG A 134 -4.49 0.65 -1.52
N GLU A 135 -4.10 1.75 -2.15
CA GLU A 135 -2.85 2.45 -1.84
C GLU A 135 -2.88 3.00 -0.41
N LEU A 136 -3.98 3.61 0.01
CA LEU A 136 -4.16 4.10 1.37
C LEU A 136 -4.12 2.97 2.42
N ASP A 137 -4.78 1.84 2.15
CA ASP A 137 -4.76 0.68 3.05
C ASP A 137 -3.36 0.05 3.14
N ASN A 138 -2.65 -0.06 2.01
CA ASN A 138 -1.27 -0.53 2.00
C ASN A 138 -0.35 0.38 2.82
N ALA A 139 -0.48 1.70 2.67
CA ALA A 139 0.33 2.66 3.41
C ALA A 139 0.04 2.60 4.93
N ARG A 140 -1.24 2.50 5.31
CA ARG A 140 -1.65 2.31 6.72
C ARG A 140 -1.17 0.99 7.31
N SER A 141 -1.29 -0.09 6.53
CA SER A 141 -0.84 -1.43 6.91
C SER A 141 0.66 -1.44 7.19
N PHE A 142 1.46 -0.78 6.33
CA PHE A 142 2.90 -0.63 6.56
C PHE A 142 3.19 0.04 7.90
N VAL A 143 2.58 1.19 8.18
CA VAL A 143 2.82 1.93 9.45
C VAL A 143 2.37 1.14 10.68
N SER A 144 1.33 0.31 10.55
CA SER A 144 0.77 -0.44 11.68
C SER A 144 1.54 -1.74 11.98
N ASN A 145 2.00 -2.42 10.94
CA ASN A 145 2.59 -3.76 11.07
C ASN A 145 4.13 -3.76 11.14
N THR A 146 4.78 -2.63 10.82
CA THR A 146 6.25 -2.52 10.88
C THR A 146 6.73 -2.39 12.32
N GLU A 147 7.87 -3.02 12.63
CA GLU A 147 8.57 -2.90 13.92
C GLU A 147 9.01 -1.46 14.19
N GLU A 148 8.91 -0.99 15.43
CA GLU A 148 9.23 0.39 15.83
C GLU A 148 10.59 0.87 15.31
N ARG A 149 11.64 0.05 15.45
CA ARG A 149 13.00 0.41 15.03
C ARG A 149 13.11 0.70 13.54
N GLN A 150 12.49 -0.16 12.73
CA GLN A 150 12.46 0.00 11.27
C GLN A 150 11.63 1.21 10.88
N LEU A 151 10.50 1.39 11.56
CA LEU A 151 9.61 2.52 11.35
C LEU A 151 10.30 3.86 11.68
N ARG A 152 11.10 3.91 12.75
CA ARG A 152 11.88 5.09 13.14
C ARG A 152 13.00 5.41 12.15
N ALA A 153 13.74 4.39 11.72
CA ALA A 153 14.76 4.57 10.67
C ALA A 153 14.15 5.12 9.38
N TYR A 154 12.96 4.64 8.99
CA TYR A 154 12.22 5.17 7.84
C TYR A 154 11.78 6.62 8.04
N ALA A 155 11.24 6.97 9.21
CA ALA A 155 10.85 8.35 9.51
C ALA A 155 12.04 9.33 9.44
N ILE A 156 13.22 8.90 9.90
CA ILE A 156 14.45 9.71 9.84
C ILE A 156 14.95 9.83 8.42
N ALA A 157 14.93 8.75 7.63
CA ALA A 157 15.34 8.79 6.23
C ALA A 157 14.45 9.73 5.38
N MET A 158 13.20 9.92 5.79
CA MET A 158 12.26 10.87 5.17
C MET A 158 12.35 12.30 5.74
N ALA A 159 13.06 12.51 6.84
CA ALA A 159 13.16 13.83 7.45
C ALA A 159 13.91 14.79 6.52
N LYS A 160 13.42 16.03 6.41
CA LYS A 160 13.99 17.03 5.50
C LYS A 160 15.19 17.75 6.11
N ASP A 161 15.19 17.88 7.43
CA ASP A 161 16.17 18.65 8.19
C ASP A 161 16.54 17.97 9.51
N LEU A 162 17.63 18.43 10.10
CA LEU A 162 18.15 17.93 11.39
C LEU A 162 17.15 18.15 12.54
N GLY A 163 16.29 19.17 12.45
CA GLY A 163 15.23 19.43 13.41
C GLY A 163 14.18 18.32 13.42
N GLU A 164 13.68 17.93 12.23
CA GLU A 164 12.74 16.83 12.09
C GLU A 164 13.36 15.49 12.52
N VAL A 165 14.64 15.24 12.22
CA VAL A 165 15.36 14.06 12.72
C VAL A 165 15.35 14.00 14.25
N SER A 166 15.72 15.11 14.90
CA SER A 166 15.79 15.21 16.36
C SER A 166 14.41 15.05 17.01
N MET A 167 13.36 15.56 16.35
CA MET A 167 11.98 15.40 16.80
C MET A 167 11.56 13.93 16.73
N VAL A 168 11.77 13.28 15.57
CA VAL A 168 11.44 11.87 15.34
C VAL A 168 12.17 10.94 16.31
N GLN A 169 13.42 11.25 16.67
CA GLN A 169 14.19 10.49 17.66
C GLN A 169 13.56 10.47 19.05
N ARG A 170 12.90 11.56 19.45
CA ARG A 170 12.33 11.73 20.79
C ARG A 170 10.88 11.26 20.90
N MET A 171 10.22 10.99 19.77
CA MET A 171 8.84 10.49 19.76
C MET A 171 8.75 9.11 20.39
N SER A 172 7.70 8.87 21.17
CA SER A 172 7.29 7.53 21.58
C SER A 172 6.83 6.69 20.37
N GLU A 173 6.75 5.36 20.52
CA GLU A 173 6.27 4.47 19.45
C GLU A 173 4.90 4.91 18.90
N TYR A 174 3.95 5.20 19.78
CA TYR A 174 2.58 5.57 19.39
C TYR A 174 2.54 6.92 18.68
N GLU A 175 3.31 7.91 19.15
CA GLU A 175 3.43 9.21 18.48
C GLU A 175 4.06 9.07 17.10
N LEU A 176 5.11 8.24 16.98
CA LEU A 176 5.77 7.97 15.71
C LEU A 176 4.80 7.31 14.71
N ARG A 177 4.05 6.30 15.14
CA ARG A 177 3.03 5.63 14.32
C ARG A 177 1.94 6.61 13.90
N LEU A 178 1.46 7.45 14.81
CA LEU A 178 0.46 8.46 14.49
C LEU A 178 0.99 9.49 13.48
N HIS A 179 2.21 9.99 13.70
CA HIS A 179 2.89 10.94 12.82
C HIS A 179 3.04 10.39 11.39
N LEU A 180 3.54 9.16 11.27
CA LEU A 180 3.69 8.51 9.97
C LEU A 180 2.36 8.12 9.33
N ARG A 181 1.36 7.75 10.13
CA ARG A 181 0.00 7.50 9.63
C ARG A 181 -0.58 8.76 8.98
N HIS A 182 -0.40 9.93 9.60
CA HIS A 182 -0.84 11.19 8.98
C HIS A 182 -0.12 11.49 7.67
N LYS A 183 1.20 11.23 7.60
CA LYS A 183 1.95 11.35 6.33
C LYS A 183 1.44 10.37 5.26
N ALA A 184 1.19 9.12 5.63
CA ALA A 184 0.63 8.09 4.76
C ALA A 184 -0.78 8.43 4.26
N GLU A 185 -1.63 9.02 5.10
CA GLU A 185 -3.00 9.42 4.73
C GLU A 185 -3.02 10.68 3.84
N THR A 186 -2.09 11.61 4.04
CA THR A 186 -2.02 12.84 3.26
C THR A 186 -1.63 12.58 1.80
N ASN A 187 -0.63 11.71 1.57
CA ASN A 187 -0.18 11.33 0.22
C ASN A 187 0.22 9.84 0.15
N PRO A 188 -0.74 8.91 0.05
CA PRO A 188 -0.48 7.47 0.10
C PRO A 188 0.46 7.00 -1.01
N ARG A 189 0.25 7.53 -2.22
CA ARG A 189 1.03 7.16 -3.40
C ARG A 189 2.50 7.50 -3.24
N THR A 190 2.81 8.76 -2.91
CA THR A 190 4.18 9.22 -2.68
C THR A 190 4.84 8.49 -1.51
N PHE A 191 4.08 8.19 -0.45
CA PHE A 191 4.57 7.40 0.66
C PHE A 191 5.02 5.98 0.22
N ILE A 192 4.19 5.28 -0.57
CA ILE A 192 4.53 3.96 -1.11
C ILE A 192 5.67 4.02 -2.13
N GLU A 193 5.70 5.06 -2.98
CA GLU A 193 6.80 5.27 -3.92
C GLU A 193 8.12 5.49 -3.17
N ASN A 194 8.11 6.23 -2.06
CA ASN A 194 9.27 6.41 -1.18
C ASN A 194 9.71 5.10 -0.53
N LEU A 195 8.79 4.19 -0.19
CA LEU A 195 9.13 2.85 0.32
C LEU A 195 9.88 2.00 -0.71
N LYS A 196 9.60 2.21 -1.99
CA LYS A 196 10.26 1.50 -3.10
C LYS A 196 11.52 2.19 -3.60
N ASN A 197 11.81 3.39 -3.11
CA ASN A 197 12.95 4.17 -3.57
C ASN A 197 14.24 3.57 -3.02
N GLU A 198 15.13 3.12 -3.92
CA GLU A 198 16.41 2.49 -3.57
C GLU A 198 17.30 3.41 -2.74
N LEU A 199 17.33 4.71 -3.06
CA LEU A 199 18.11 5.69 -2.31
C LEU A 199 17.62 5.77 -0.86
N LEU A 200 16.31 5.81 -0.66
CA LEU A 200 15.73 5.87 0.68
C LEU A 200 15.91 4.55 1.42
N SER A 201 15.75 3.41 0.73
CA SER A 201 16.04 2.09 1.28
C SER A 201 17.48 2.00 1.79
N ASN A 202 18.46 2.44 0.98
CA ASN A 202 19.87 2.46 1.38
C ASN A 202 20.11 3.37 2.59
N LYS A 203 19.47 4.55 2.64
CA LYS A 203 19.53 5.43 3.82
C LYS A 203 19.00 4.75 5.07
N VAL A 204 17.85 4.07 4.96
CA VAL A 204 17.23 3.34 6.09
C VAL A 204 18.18 2.27 6.64
N VAL A 205 18.86 1.53 5.76
CA VAL A 205 19.86 0.52 6.17
C VAL A 205 21.00 1.17 6.95
N LEU A 206 21.56 2.26 6.44
CA LEU A 206 22.68 2.96 7.08
C LEU A 206 22.27 3.57 8.43
N ILE A 207 21.13 4.23 8.50
CA ILE A 207 20.60 4.80 9.75
C ILE A 207 20.33 3.68 10.75
N LYS A 208 19.77 2.54 10.31
CA LYS A 208 19.55 1.38 11.18
C LYS A 208 20.88 0.83 11.72
N ALA A 209 21.90 0.71 10.88
CA ALA A 209 23.23 0.27 11.31
C ALA A 209 23.84 1.23 12.35
N GLN A 210 23.61 2.54 12.20
CA GLN A 210 24.05 3.54 13.16
C GLN A 210 23.35 3.35 14.51
N TYR A 211 22.03 3.14 14.53
CA TYR A 211 21.29 2.85 15.78
C TYR A 211 21.69 1.55 16.46
N GLU A 212 22.09 0.55 15.66
CA GLU A 212 22.58 -0.71 16.19
C GLU A 212 24.07 -0.63 16.57
N ASP A 213 24.69 0.55 16.57
CA ASP A 213 26.12 0.77 16.81
C ASP A 213 27.03 -0.14 15.95
N ILE A 214 26.64 -0.45 14.71
CA ILE A 214 27.49 -1.23 13.79
C ILE A 214 28.46 -0.27 13.09
N ILE A 215 27.96 0.90 12.73
CA ILE A 215 28.73 1.99 12.11
C ILE A 215 28.76 3.20 13.03
N VAL A 216 29.87 3.91 13.02
CA VAL A 216 30.10 5.15 13.77
C VAL A 216 30.34 6.27 12.77
N LEU A 217 29.59 7.36 12.92
CA LEU A 217 29.74 8.59 12.14
C LEU A 217 30.73 9.51 12.85
N ASN A 218 31.84 9.82 12.19
CA ASN A 218 32.79 10.82 12.65
C ASN A 218 32.48 12.13 11.93
N GLU A 219 31.83 13.08 12.62
CA GLU A 219 31.39 14.35 12.03
C GLU A 219 32.58 15.23 11.62
N ASP A 220 33.67 15.24 12.39
CA ASP A 220 34.85 16.09 12.15
C ASP A 220 35.59 15.72 10.86
N GLU A 221 35.72 14.42 10.59
CA GLU A 221 36.41 13.90 9.41
C GLU A 221 35.45 13.59 8.25
N ASN A 222 34.14 13.72 8.48
CA ASN A 222 33.09 13.34 7.53
C ASN A 222 33.26 11.89 7.02
N THR A 223 33.57 10.97 7.93
CA THR A 223 33.87 9.57 7.65
C THR A 223 32.93 8.61 8.37
N LEU A 224 32.72 7.45 7.75
CA LEU A 224 32.05 6.30 8.37
C LEU A 224 33.09 5.23 8.70
N SER A 225 33.03 4.78 9.94
CA SER A 225 33.89 3.71 10.46
C SER A 225 33.05 2.58 11.05
N TRP A 226 33.61 1.38 11.06
CA TRP A 226 32.99 0.27 11.78
C TRP A 226 33.19 0.43 13.29
N LYS A 227 32.29 -0.12 14.10
CA LYS A 227 32.43 -0.08 15.57
C LYS A 227 33.73 -0.72 16.08
N ASN A 228 34.19 -1.77 15.40
CA ASN A 228 35.45 -2.46 15.70
C ASN A 228 36.69 -1.73 15.16
N GLY A 229 36.52 -0.53 14.59
CA GLY A 229 37.57 0.28 14.01
C GLY A 229 37.71 0.10 12.50
N GLY A 230 38.39 1.05 11.87
CA GLY A 230 38.60 1.08 10.43
C GLY A 230 37.56 1.94 9.71
N VAL A 231 38.06 2.98 9.03
CA VAL A 231 37.25 3.83 8.15
C VAL A 231 37.02 3.09 6.84
N PHE A 232 35.77 2.91 6.46
CA PHE A 232 35.41 2.24 5.19
C PHE A 232 34.85 3.19 4.15
N PHE A 233 34.45 4.40 4.54
CA PHE A 233 33.93 5.39 3.63
C PHE A 233 34.21 6.83 4.10
N SER A 234 34.47 7.72 3.15
CA SER A 234 34.69 9.15 3.40
C SER A 234 33.95 9.95 2.33
N ALA A 235 33.17 10.94 2.75
CA ALA A 235 32.44 11.82 1.86
C ALA A 235 33.15 13.17 1.70
N PRO A 236 33.06 13.82 0.52
CA PRO A 236 33.56 15.18 0.33
C PRO A 236 32.97 16.16 1.36
N LYS A 237 33.76 17.15 1.78
CA LYS A 237 33.31 18.18 2.74
C LYS A 237 32.05 18.89 2.23
N GLY A 238 31.09 19.11 3.13
CA GLY A 238 29.82 19.78 2.83
C GLY A 238 28.67 18.85 2.43
N PHE A 239 28.93 17.55 2.27
CA PHE A 239 27.88 16.54 2.07
C PHE A 239 27.68 15.71 3.33
N ASN A 240 26.42 15.39 3.65
CA ASN A 240 26.10 14.41 4.69
C ASN A 240 26.60 13.02 4.23
N VAL A 241 27.42 12.37 5.06
CA VAL A 241 28.09 11.10 4.69
C VAL A 241 27.10 9.98 4.39
N ILE A 242 26.01 9.89 5.15
CA ILE A 242 24.97 8.86 4.97
C ILE A 242 24.24 9.10 3.65
N ASP A 243 23.87 10.35 3.38
CA ASP A 243 23.19 10.71 2.14
C ASP A 243 24.08 10.46 0.92
N TYR A 244 25.36 10.80 1.03
CA TYR A 244 26.34 10.61 -0.03
C TYR A 244 26.61 9.12 -0.29
N LEU A 245 26.77 8.31 0.76
CA LEU A 245 26.91 6.86 0.60
C LEU A 245 25.67 6.22 -0.02
N ALA A 246 24.48 6.61 0.42
CA ALA A 246 23.22 6.10 -0.14
C ALA A 246 23.05 6.46 -1.62
N ASP A 247 23.38 7.70 -2.01
CA ASP A 247 23.40 8.13 -3.41
C ASP A 247 24.47 7.38 -4.22
N SER A 248 25.68 7.22 -3.67
CA SER A 248 26.77 6.46 -4.32
C SER A 248 26.39 4.99 -4.56
N ALA A 249 25.60 4.39 -3.67
CA ALA A 249 25.15 3.02 -3.81
C ALA A 249 24.16 2.81 -4.96
N THR A 250 23.44 3.85 -5.37
CA THR A 250 22.57 3.80 -6.57
C THR A 250 23.37 3.93 -7.87
N LYS A 251 24.55 4.56 -7.82
CA LYS A 251 25.34 4.93 -9.01
C LYS A 251 26.54 4.01 -9.24
N THR A 252 27.09 3.39 -8.20
CA THR A 252 28.36 2.67 -8.26
C THR A 252 28.27 1.32 -7.56
N ALA A 253 28.79 0.27 -8.22
CA ALA A 253 28.80 -1.08 -7.68
C ALA A 253 29.54 -1.20 -6.33
N ASN A 254 30.60 -0.39 -6.13
CA ASN A 254 31.33 -0.33 -4.87
C ASN A 254 30.47 0.22 -3.72
N GLY A 255 29.70 1.30 -3.96
CA GLY A 255 28.77 1.84 -2.97
C GLY A 255 27.69 0.84 -2.60
N LEU A 256 27.15 0.12 -3.60
CA LEU A 256 26.17 -0.93 -3.38
C LEU A 256 26.74 -2.09 -2.55
N LYS A 257 27.99 -2.48 -2.82
CA LYS A 257 28.69 -3.50 -2.04
C LYS A 257 28.82 -3.07 -0.58
N LEU A 258 29.26 -1.84 -0.31
CA LEU A 258 29.39 -1.33 1.06
C LEU A 258 28.05 -1.33 1.82
N VAL A 259 26.96 -0.92 1.18
CA VAL A 259 25.62 -0.96 1.81
C VAL A 259 25.18 -2.41 2.09
N ARG A 260 25.51 -3.35 1.20
CA ARG A 260 25.25 -4.79 1.43
C ARG A 260 26.08 -5.33 2.57
N ASP A 261 27.37 -5.01 2.64
CA ASP A 261 28.25 -5.42 3.73
C ASP A 261 27.69 -4.92 5.08
N VAL A 262 27.18 -3.68 5.12
CA VAL A 262 26.48 -3.14 6.31
C VAL A 262 25.20 -3.92 6.60
N GLN A 263 24.40 -4.24 5.59
CA GLN A 263 23.16 -5.01 5.76
C GLN A 263 23.43 -6.42 6.29
N ASP A 264 24.48 -7.08 5.83
CA ASP A 264 24.87 -8.41 6.28
C ASP A 264 25.29 -8.38 7.76
N GLN A 265 26.06 -7.37 8.18
CA GLN A 265 26.41 -7.16 9.59
C GLN A 265 25.19 -6.93 10.49
N ILE A 266 24.16 -6.21 10.01
CA ILE A 266 22.88 -6.06 10.73
C ILE A 266 22.21 -7.43 10.91
N ASN A 267 22.19 -8.25 9.86
CA ASN A 267 21.54 -9.55 9.89
C ASN A 267 22.28 -10.52 10.84
N ASP A 268 23.60 -10.55 10.77
CA ASP A 268 24.45 -11.39 11.64
C ASP A 268 24.25 -11.06 13.12
N LYS A 269 24.19 -9.76 13.47
CA LYS A 269 23.92 -9.32 14.84
C LYS A 269 22.53 -9.74 15.32
N ASN A 270 21.53 -9.72 14.44
CA ASN A 270 20.18 -10.18 14.78
C ASN A 270 20.11 -11.71 14.94
N ASN A 271 20.92 -12.47 14.21
CA ASN A 271 21.06 -13.93 14.38
C ASN A 271 21.87 -14.31 15.64
N LEU A 272 22.74 -13.43 16.13
CA LEU A 272 23.52 -13.60 17.37
C LEU A 272 22.77 -13.22 18.65
N LYS A 273 21.55 -12.66 18.57
CA LYS A 273 20.69 -12.52 19.75
C LYS A 273 20.41 -13.92 20.29
N PRO A 274 20.60 -14.19 21.61
CA PRO A 274 20.53 -15.54 22.14
C PRO A 274 19.15 -16.12 21.83
N THR A 275 19.16 -17.20 21.04
CA THR A 275 18.07 -18.15 20.96
C THR A 275 17.64 -18.51 22.38
N THR A 276 16.34 -18.57 22.57
CA THR A 276 15.58 -18.72 23.82
C THR A 276 16.13 -19.76 24.81
N LYS A 277 16.94 -20.73 24.34
CA LYS A 277 17.67 -21.71 25.16
C LYS A 277 18.59 -21.08 26.21
N LYS A 278 19.33 -20.00 25.89
CA LYS A 278 20.31 -19.43 26.84
C LYS A 278 19.66 -18.62 27.98
N LYS A 279 18.40 -18.18 27.80
CA LYS A 279 17.66 -17.48 28.87
C LYS A 279 17.05 -18.44 29.87
N GLU A 280 16.69 -19.67 29.46
CA GLU A 280 16.19 -20.70 30.37
C GLU A 280 17.29 -21.18 31.32
N ASP A 281 18.52 -21.38 30.80
CA ASP A 281 19.66 -21.80 31.62
C ASP A 281 20.10 -20.72 32.64
N ILE A 282 20.09 -19.44 32.24
CA ILE A 282 20.43 -18.32 33.15
C ILE A 282 19.36 -18.13 34.23
N VAL A 283 18.07 -18.29 33.88
CA VAL A 283 16.98 -18.23 34.87
C VAL A 283 17.03 -19.43 35.82
N LEU A 284 17.42 -20.62 35.34
CA LEU A 284 17.59 -21.81 36.18
C LEU A 284 18.80 -21.67 37.14
N GLU A 285 19.91 -21.08 36.70
CA GLU A 285 21.07 -20.82 37.57
C GLU A 285 20.77 -19.74 38.62
N ASP A 286 20.12 -18.64 38.24
CA ASP A 286 19.73 -17.58 39.19
C ASP A 286 18.71 -18.09 40.22
N ILE A 287 17.77 -18.96 39.82
CA ILE A 287 16.83 -19.60 40.74
C ILE A 287 17.54 -20.58 41.69
N LYS A 288 18.48 -21.40 41.19
CA LYS A 288 19.27 -22.33 42.03
C LYS A 288 20.15 -21.59 43.04
N SER A 289 20.79 -20.51 42.61
CA SER A 289 21.63 -19.64 43.45
C SER A 289 20.80 -18.93 44.52
N SER A 290 19.63 -18.39 44.15
CA SER A 290 18.70 -17.73 45.09
C SER A 290 18.11 -18.69 46.14
N LEU A 291 18.06 -19.99 45.82
CA LEU A 291 17.54 -21.04 46.70
C LEU A 291 18.64 -21.78 47.49
N GLY A 292 19.91 -21.45 47.29
CA GLY A 292 21.03 -22.03 48.05
C GLY A 292 21.20 -23.54 47.88
N LEU A 293 20.96 -24.07 46.68
CA LEU A 293 21.06 -25.51 46.42
C LEU A 293 22.41 -25.83 45.75
N ASP A 294 23.27 -26.56 46.46
CA ASP A 294 24.54 -27.08 45.93
C ASP A 294 24.30 -28.29 45.00
N GLU A 295 25.17 -28.45 43.99
CA GLU A 295 25.04 -29.43 42.90
C GLU A 295 25.15 -30.92 43.31
N SER A 296 25.39 -31.21 44.59
CA SER A 296 25.49 -32.57 45.09
C SER A 296 24.26 -32.94 45.92
N ASP A 297 23.13 -33.17 45.26
CA ASP A 297 22.16 -34.21 45.64
C ASP A 297 21.02 -34.24 44.62
N SER A 298 21.02 -35.30 43.80
CA SER A 298 19.89 -35.63 42.93
C SER A 298 18.79 -36.28 43.79
N ALA A 299 18.02 -35.44 44.48
CA ALA A 299 16.84 -35.89 45.23
C ALA A 299 15.55 -35.47 44.50
N GLU A 300 14.66 -36.43 44.27
CA GLU A 300 13.30 -36.20 43.77
C GLU A 300 12.53 -35.25 44.71
N PHE A 301 12.11 -34.08 44.21
CA PHE A 301 11.32 -33.13 45.00
C PHE A 301 9.81 -33.29 44.76
N SER A 302 9.07 -33.43 45.86
CA SER A 302 7.60 -33.42 45.93
C SER A 302 7.09 -31.98 46.11
N VAL A 303 6.03 -31.61 45.38
CA VAL A 303 5.44 -30.26 45.25
C VAL A 303 4.85 -29.72 46.56
N GLU A 304 4.66 -30.54 47.59
CA GLU A 304 4.05 -30.10 48.85
C GLU A 304 4.99 -29.23 49.72
N SER A 305 6.31 -29.21 49.47
CA SER A 305 7.26 -28.47 50.33
C SER A 305 7.46 -26.98 49.99
N LEU A 306 6.96 -26.49 48.84
CA LEU A 306 7.30 -25.14 48.36
C LEU A 306 6.21 -24.08 48.59
N GLY A 307 5.05 -24.42 49.14
CA GLY A 307 4.01 -23.42 49.48
C GLY A 307 3.53 -22.57 48.28
N ILE A 308 3.78 -23.02 47.05
CA ILE A 308 3.38 -22.30 45.83
C ILE A 308 1.90 -22.59 45.59
N THR A 309 1.07 -21.56 45.69
CA THR A 309 -0.37 -21.69 45.46
C THR A 309 -0.66 -22.09 44.00
N ARG A 310 -1.72 -22.89 43.81
CA ARG A 310 -2.18 -23.41 42.51
C ARG A 310 -2.33 -22.33 41.42
N PHE A 311 -2.66 -21.10 41.83
CA PHE A 311 -2.87 -19.94 40.96
C PHE A 311 -1.59 -19.44 40.26
N THR A 312 -0.45 -19.45 40.95
CA THR A 312 0.83 -19.03 40.39
C THR A 312 1.36 -20.04 39.36
N MET A 313 1.06 -21.33 39.53
CA MET A 313 1.43 -22.35 38.54
C MET A 313 0.52 -22.34 37.29
N GLU A 314 -0.78 -22.02 37.43
CA GLU A 314 -1.66 -21.86 36.28
C GLU A 314 -1.24 -20.69 35.38
N LEU A 315 -0.77 -19.58 35.96
CA LEU A 315 -0.24 -18.44 35.21
C LEU A 315 1.04 -18.80 34.43
N ILE A 316 1.95 -19.54 35.04
CA ILE A 316 3.18 -19.99 34.39
C ILE A 316 2.86 -21.00 33.27
N ALA A 317 1.96 -21.96 33.51
CA ALA A 317 1.55 -22.92 32.49
C ALA A 317 0.89 -22.24 31.29
N LYS A 318 0.07 -21.20 31.51
CA LYS A 318 -0.58 -20.44 30.43
C LYS A 318 0.42 -19.68 29.56
N ASP A 319 1.42 -19.05 30.19
CA ASP A 319 2.45 -18.27 29.48
C ASP A 319 3.40 -19.17 28.66
N VAL A 320 3.65 -20.41 29.12
CA VAL A 320 4.45 -21.41 28.39
C VAL A 320 3.69 -21.97 27.17
N VAL A 321 2.38 -22.20 27.30
CA VAL A 321 1.52 -22.70 26.21
C VAL A 321 1.42 -21.69 25.07
N GLU A 322 1.27 -20.39 25.39
CA GLU A 322 1.15 -19.33 24.38
C GLU A 322 2.45 -19.06 23.61
N LYS A 323 3.61 -19.30 24.22
CA LYS A 323 4.90 -18.97 23.60
C LYS A 323 5.53 -20.11 22.81
N ASN A 324 5.33 -21.37 23.21
CA ASN A 324 6.11 -22.49 22.67
C ASN A 324 5.28 -23.66 22.08
N GLY A 325 3.94 -23.60 22.09
CA GLY A 325 3.09 -24.63 21.46
C GLY A 325 3.10 -26.00 22.14
N VAL A 326 3.63 -26.09 23.37
CA VAL A 326 3.65 -27.30 24.20
C VAL A 326 2.48 -27.22 25.16
N TRP A 327 1.65 -28.27 25.20
CA TRP A 327 0.51 -28.35 26.11
C TRP A 327 0.93 -29.09 27.39
N CYS A 328 0.67 -28.48 28.54
CA CYS A 328 0.98 -29.08 29.84
C CYS A 328 -0.33 -29.45 30.53
N PHE A 329 -0.41 -30.65 31.11
CA PHE A 329 -1.54 -31.05 31.95
C PHE A 329 -1.06 -31.73 33.23
N TYR A 330 -1.90 -31.67 34.27
CA TYR A 330 -1.58 -32.18 35.59
C TYR A 330 -2.23 -33.55 35.81
N GLN A 331 -1.41 -34.58 35.97
CA GLN A 331 -1.86 -35.95 36.20
C GLN A 331 -0.98 -36.62 37.26
N ASP A 332 -1.58 -37.37 38.17
CA ASP A 332 -0.87 -38.11 39.24
C ASP A 332 0.09 -37.26 40.07
N LYS A 333 -0.37 -36.06 40.45
CA LYS A 333 0.39 -35.05 41.19
C LYS A 333 1.65 -34.52 40.47
N LYS A 334 1.83 -34.78 39.17
CA LYS A 334 2.97 -34.30 38.37
C LYS A 334 2.47 -33.57 37.11
N TRP A 335 3.20 -32.53 36.69
CA TRP A 335 2.96 -31.87 35.41
C TRP A 335 3.70 -32.62 34.30
N LYS A 336 2.98 -32.96 33.22
CA LYS A 336 3.56 -33.56 32.02
C LYS A 336 3.37 -32.63 30.84
N GLY A 337 4.44 -32.39 30.09
CA GLY A 337 4.40 -31.71 28.79
C GLY A 337 4.15 -32.73 27.68
N VAL A 338 3.26 -32.40 26.76
CA VAL A 338 2.96 -33.20 25.56
C VAL A 338 3.04 -32.32 24.32
N SER A 339 3.46 -32.93 23.23
CA SER A 339 3.43 -32.29 21.92
C SER A 339 1.98 -32.07 21.47
N ALA A 340 1.74 -31.10 20.58
CA ALA A 340 0.40 -30.79 20.08
C ALA A 340 -0.32 -32.01 19.46
N LEU A 341 0.44 -32.92 18.83
CA LEU A 341 -0.07 -34.18 18.26
C LEU A 341 -0.54 -35.17 19.33
N GLU A 342 0.13 -35.25 20.48
CA GLU A 342 -0.26 -36.13 21.59
C GLU A 342 -1.47 -35.58 22.35
N ALA A 343 -1.61 -34.24 22.44
CA ALA A 343 -2.75 -33.59 23.07
C ALA A 343 -4.08 -33.88 22.35
N ASP A 344 -4.08 -33.96 21.02
CA ASP A 344 -5.26 -34.31 20.23
C ASP A 344 -5.66 -35.79 20.37
N ILE A 345 -4.69 -36.68 20.59
CA ILE A 345 -4.94 -38.10 20.87
C ILE A 345 -5.58 -38.29 22.25
N ILE A 346 -5.14 -37.53 23.26
CA ILE A 346 -5.70 -37.58 24.61
C ILE A 346 -7.13 -37.02 24.62
N LYS A 347 -7.38 -35.89 23.95
CA LYS A 347 -8.73 -35.31 23.82
C LYS A 347 -9.74 -36.24 23.14
N ASN A 348 -9.29 -37.09 22.21
CA ASN A 348 -10.15 -38.04 21.52
C ASN A 348 -10.38 -39.35 22.29
N LYS A 349 -9.62 -39.63 23.36
CA LYS A 349 -9.84 -40.79 24.24
C LYS A 349 -10.78 -40.49 25.42
N GLU A 350 -11.03 -39.21 25.71
CA GLU A 350 -11.94 -38.78 26.78
C GLU A 350 -13.38 -38.44 26.27
N LYS A 351 -13.63 -38.64 24.98
CA LYS A 351 -14.99 -38.75 24.40
C LYS A 351 -15.33 -40.22 24.18
#